data_AF-A0A1G3A453-F1
#
_entry.id   AF-A0A1G3A453-F1
#
_cell.length_a   1.000
_cell.length_b   1.000
_cell.length_c   1.000
_cell.angle_alpha   90.00
_cell.angle_beta   90.00
_cell.angle_gamma   90.00
#
_symmetry.space_group_name_H-M   'P 1'
#
loop_
_entity.id
_entity.type
_entity.pdbx_description
1 polymer ?
#
loop_
_entity_poly.entity_id
_entity_poly.type
_entity_poly.pdbx_seq_one_letter_code
_entity_poly.pdbx_strand_id
1 'polypeptide(L)'
;MPAGFTKKRRVGAVRNDGSGNFLRFVQEGNVVLLLTGQFVLVAGTATTFTAVDCSAYIPTTSRRGIFELAAVVTHSVAGVSFNASLARNGEAGGQVILNASTQVANVPMSLTGQFLCVTDSTRKVQYMIDTVPNVSGGAYVAVWGYHDRM
;
A
#
# COMPACT_ATOMS: atom_id res chain seq x y z
N MET A 1 28.70 19.42 15.44
CA MET A 1 28.23 20.17 14.25
C MET A 1 29.47 20.51 13.46
N PRO A 2 29.53 20.30 12.13
CA PRO A 2 30.72 20.62 11.35
C PRO A 2 31.15 22.07 11.54
N ALA A 3 32.45 22.36 11.40
CA ALA A 3 32.98 23.70 11.54
C ALA A 3 32.35 24.66 10.51
N GLY A 4 32.05 25.90 10.92
CA GLY A 4 31.48 26.94 10.05
C GLY A 4 29.95 27.09 10.08
N PHE A 5 29.23 26.21 10.78
CA PHE A 5 27.78 26.36 10.95
C PHE A 5 27.46 27.16 12.23
N THR A 6 26.58 28.16 12.14
CA THR A 6 26.14 28.98 13.28
C THR A 6 24.74 28.62 13.79
N LYS A 7 24.05 27.71 13.10
CA LYS A 7 22.65 27.41 13.36
C LYS A 7 22.36 25.92 13.18
N LYS A 8 21.68 25.35 14.17
CA LYS A 8 21.05 24.04 14.09
C LYS A 8 19.54 24.22 14.20
N ARG A 9 18.79 23.68 13.25
CA ARG A 9 17.35 23.46 13.38
C ARG A 9 17.08 21.98 13.30
N ARG A 10 16.15 21.50 14.12
CA ARG A 10 15.62 20.15 13.96
C ARG A 10 14.66 20.21 12.77
N VAL A 11 14.95 19.42 11.74
CA VAL A 11 13.89 18.97 10.82
C VAL A 11 13.10 17.94 11.62
N GLY A 12 11.78 17.84 11.47
CA GLY A 12 10.94 16.87 12.17
C GLY A 12 11.31 15.41 11.85
N ALA A 13 10.33 14.54 11.72
CA ALA A 13 10.60 13.21 11.15
C ALA A 13 10.94 13.39 9.67
N VAL A 14 12.08 12.85 9.24
CA VAL A 14 12.47 12.76 7.83
C VAL A 14 12.70 11.29 7.51
N ARG A 15 12.35 10.86 6.29
CA ARG A 15 12.71 9.54 5.79
C ARG A 15 13.65 9.66 4.60
N ASN A 16 14.67 8.83 4.60
CA ASN A 16 15.61 8.70 3.49
C ASN A 16 15.28 7.43 2.67
N ASP A 17 15.57 7.47 1.37
CA ASP A 17 15.57 6.27 0.52
C ASP A 17 16.80 5.38 0.80
N GLY A 18 16.91 4.25 0.09
CA GLY A 18 18.07 3.35 0.21
C GLY A 18 19.41 3.97 -0.22
N SER A 19 19.39 5.14 -0.87
CA SER A 19 20.56 5.90 -1.29
C SER A 19 20.86 7.08 -0.36
N GLY A 20 20.10 7.25 0.72
CA GLY A 20 20.29 8.34 1.68
C GLY A 20 19.68 9.68 1.27
N ASN A 21 18.89 9.77 0.20
CA ASN A 21 18.20 11.00 -0.18
C ASN A 21 16.88 11.14 0.59
N PHE A 22 16.49 12.38 0.91
CA PHE A 22 15.16 12.60 1.48
C PHE A 22 14.08 12.22 0.48
N LEU A 23 13.15 11.37 0.92
CA LEU A 23 11.89 11.21 0.22
C LEU A 23 11.12 12.53 0.31
N ARG A 24 10.39 12.87 -0.74
CA ARG A 24 9.48 14.02 -0.68
C ARG A 24 8.23 13.60 0.08
N PHE A 25 7.93 14.31 1.15
CA PHE A 25 6.73 14.09 1.95
C PHE A 25 6.18 15.42 2.48
N VAL A 26 4.91 15.39 2.89
CA VAL A 26 4.27 16.42 3.71
C VAL A 26 4.00 15.81 5.08
N GLN A 27 4.24 16.57 6.15
CA GLN A 27 3.89 16.15 7.50
C GLN A 27 2.88 17.13 8.10
N GLU A 28 1.74 16.60 8.53
CA GLU A 28 0.67 17.35 9.20
C GLU A 28 0.37 16.67 10.54
N GLY A 29 0.83 17.30 11.63
CA GLY A 29 0.77 16.70 12.96
C GLY A 29 1.53 15.37 13.00
N ASN A 30 0.80 14.28 13.28
CA ASN A 30 1.36 12.94 13.36
C ASN A 30 1.24 12.13 12.06
N VAL A 31 0.73 12.74 10.98
CA VAL A 31 0.59 12.08 9.68
C VAL A 31 1.74 12.47 8.77
N VAL A 32 2.39 11.47 8.18
CA VAL A 32 3.38 11.65 7.10
C VAL A 32 2.76 11.13 5.81
N LEU A 33 2.60 12.01 4.83
CA LEU A 33 2.09 11.71 3.50
C LEU A 33 3.23 11.76 2.49
N LEU A 34 3.41 10.69 1.73
CA LEU A 34 4.32 10.63 0.60
C LEU A 34 3.69 11.36 -0.59
N LEU A 35 4.49 12.10 -1.36
CA LEU A 35 3.97 12.83 -2.53
C LEU A 35 3.48 11.89 -3.65
N THR A 36 3.99 10.67 -3.70
CA THR A 36 3.57 9.64 -4.65
C THR A 36 3.40 8.31 -3.94
N GLY A 37 2.37 7.56 -4.32
CA GLY A 37 2.14 6.20 -3.86
C GLY A 37 3.32 5.29 -4.19
N GLN A 38 3.79 4.55 -3.18
CA GLN A 38 4.93 3.65 -3.31
C GLN A 38 4.44 2.21 -3.40
N PHE A 39 4.48 1.62 -4.60
CA PHE A 39 4.04 0.25 -4.80
C PHE A 39 4.96 -0.74 -4.07
N VAL A 40 4.37 -1.52 -3.18
CA VAL A 40 4.99 -2.63 -2.44
C VAL A 40 4.53 -4.00 -2.96
N LEU A 41 3.45 -4.02 -3.75
CA LEU A 41 2.99 -5.18 -4.50
C LEU A 41 2.56 -4.72 -5.90
N VAL A 42 2.97 -5.47 -6.92
CA VAL A 42 2.63 -5.22 -8.33
C VAL A 42 2.06 -6.50 -8.93
N ALA A 43 0.82 -6.44 -9.41
CA ALA A 43 0.12 -7.55 -10.07
C ALA A 43 0.11 -8.88 -9.27
N GLY A 44 -0.15 -8.81 -7.96
CA GLY A 44 -0.27 -9.98 -7.10
C GLY A 44 -1.52 -10.81 -7.41
N THR A 45 -1.38 -12.13 -7.41
CA THR A 45 -2.43 -13.09 -7.79
C THR A 45 -2.82 -14.08 -6.68
N ALA A 46 -2.41 -13.82 -5.44
CA ALA A 46 -2.66 -14.75 -4.34
C ALA A 46 -4.15 -14.85 -3.97
N THR A 47 -4.68 -16.08 -3.96
CA THR A 47 -6.07 -16.38 -3.57
C THR A 47 -6.25 -16.68 -2.09
N THR A 48 -5.15 -16.71 -1.34
CA THR A 48 -5.13 -16.76 0.12
C THR A 48 -4.40 -15.54 0.66
N PHE A 49 -4.79 -15.09 1.85
CA PHE A 49 -4.15 -13.94 2.50
C PHE A 49 -2.63 -14.10 2.54
N THR A 50 -1.95 -13.20 1.83
CA THR A 50 -0.51 -13.23 1.65
C THR A 50 0.08 -11.93 2.14
N ALA A 51 1.08 -12.04 3.00
CA ALA A 51 1.75 -10.90 3.59
C ALA A 51 2.56 -10.11 2.54
N VAL A 52 2.47 -8.78 2.62
CA VAL A 52 3.22 -7.81 1.83
C VAL A 52 4.06 -6.97 2.78
N ASP A 53 5.36 -6.88 2.54
CA ASP A 53 6.26 -6.08 3.35
C ASP A 53 6.22 -4.60 2.95
N CYS A 54 6.01 -3.72 3.92
CA CYS A 54 5.97 -2.28 3.74
C CYS A 54 7.10 -1.57 4.50
N SER A 55 8.07 -2.33 5.02
CA SER A 55 9.19 -1.84 5.83
C SER A 55 10.04 -0.76 5.15
N ALA A 56 10.07 -0.77 3.81
CA ALA A 56 10.74 0.21 2.97
C ALA A 56 10.13 1.62 3.03
N TYR A 57 8.88 1.75 3.49
CA TYR A 57 8.16 3.04 3.52
C TYR A 57 7.56 3.38 4.88
N ILE A 58 7.28 2.39 5.72
CA ILE A 58 6.68 2.57 7.04
C ILE A 58 7.75 2.36 8.12
N PRO A 59 7.95 3.31 9.06
CA PRO A 59 8.89 3.13 10.17
C PRO A 59 8.34 2.16 11.21
N THR A 60 9.21 1.54 12.01
CA THR A 60 8.81 0.61 13.09
C THR A 60 8.04 1.29 14.22
N THR A 61 8.12 2.62 14.33
CA THR A 61 7.39 3.45 15.29
C THR A 61 5.93 3.68 14.88
N SER A 62 5.60 3.49 13.60
CA SER A 62 4.25 3.68 13.08
C SER A 62 3.29 2.59 13.56
N ARG A 63 2.07 2.99 13.88
CA ARG A 63 0.96 2.07 14.23
C ARG A 63 -0.05 1.89 13.11
N ARG A 64 0.02 2.72 12.07
CA ARG A 64 -0.98 2.78 10.99
C ARG A 64 -0.31 3.24 9.71
N GLY A 65 -0.59 2.56 8.61
CA GLY A 65 -0.25 3.01 7.27
C GLY A 65 -1.49 3.49 6.52
N ILE A 66 -1.27 4.40 5.57
CA ILE A 66 -2.26 4.80 4.57
C ILE A 66 -1.90 4.03 3.31
N PHE A 67 -2.83 3.17 2.89
CA PHE A 67 -2.61 2.24 1.80
C PHE A 67 -3.60 2.49 0.68
N GLU A 68 -3.15 2.18 -0.52
CA GLU A 68 -4.00 1.99 -1.68
C GLU A 68 -3.98 0.51 -2.04
N LEU A 69 -5.17 -0.07 -2.16
CA LEU A 69 -5.36 -1.30 -2.90
C LEU A 69 -5.90 -0.89 -4.27
N ALA A 70 -5.25 -1.37 -5.32
CA ALA A 70 -5.76 -1.24 -6.67
C ALA A 70 -5.83 -2.62 -7.33
N ALA A 71 -6.65 -2.75 -8.35
CA ALA A 71 -6.70 -3.93 -9.19
C ALA A 71 -6.86 -3.49 -10.63
N VAL A 72 -6.00 -4.02 -11.50
CA VAL A 72 -6.15 -3.91 -12.94
C VAL A 72 -6.18 -5.33 -13.45
N VAL A 73 -7.31 -5.78 -14.00
CA VAL A 73 -7.51 -7.20 -14.32
C VAL A 73 -8.25 -7.37 -15.63
N THR A 74 -7.90 -8.42 -16.38
CA THR A 74 -8.60 -8.83 -17.59
C THR A 74 -8.91 -10.32 -17.52
N HIS A 75 -10.14 -10.69 -17.88
CA HIS A 75 -10.58 -12.08 -17.99
C HIS A 75 -11.06 -12.39 -19.41
N SER A 76 -10.83 -13.61 -19.88
CA SER A 76 -11.30 -14.08 -21.20
C SER A 76 -12.77 -14.49 -21.23
N VAL A 77 -13.46 -14.40 -20.09
CA VAL A 77 -14.86 -14.79 -19.91
C VAL A 77 -15.66 -13.59 -19.39
N ALA A 78 -16.90 -13.45 -19.86
CA ALA A 78 -17.84 -12.45 -19.38
C ALA A 78 -18.50 -12.87 -18.06
N GLY A 79 -19.04 -11.92 -17.30
CA GLY A 79 -19.74 -12.17 -16.04
C GLY A 79 -18.81 -12.52 -14.86
N VAL A 80 -17.50 -12.30 -14.99
CA VAL A 80 -16.55 -12.60 -13.92
C VAL A 80 -16.61 -11.50 -12.87
N SER A 81 -16.90 -11.89 -11.63
CA SER A 81 -16.76 -11.02 -10.47
C SER A 81 -15.34 -11.11 -9.94
N PHE A 82 -14.78 -9.96 -9.58
CA PHE A 82 -13.47 -9.83 -8.99
C PHE A 82 -13.57 -9.07 -7.67
N ASN A 83 -13.06 -9.68 -6.62
CA ASN A 83 -12.94 -9.10 -5.30
C ASN A 83 -11.47 -9.03 -4.90
N ALA A 84 -11.07 -7.87 -4.40
CA ALA A 84 -9.78 -7.71 -3.74
C ALA A 84 -9.99 -7.23 -2.30
N SER A 85 -9.27 -7.88 -1.40
CA SER A 85 -9.29 -7.57 0.02
C SER A 85 -7.89 -7.23 0.50
N LEU A 86 -7.81 -6.30 1.44
CA LEU A 86 -6.59 -6.02 2.17
C LEU A 86 -6.91 -5.92 3.66
N ALA A 87 -5.99 -6.41 4.47
CA ALA A 87 -6.16 -6.50 5.91
C ALA A 87 -4.83 -6.27 6.63
N ARG A 88 -4.93 -6.11 7.95
CA ARG A 88 -3.76 -6.18 8.82
C ARG A 88 -3.14 -7.57 8.72
N ASN A 89 -1.82 -7.62 8.66
CA ASN A 89 -1.09 -8.89 8.63
C ASN A 89 -1.40 -9.75 9.87
N GLY A 90 -1.77 -11.02 9.64
CA GLY A 90 -2.05 -11.99 10.70
C GLY A 90 -3.46 -11.91 11.30
N GLU A 91 -4.32 -11.00 10.85
CA GLU A 91 -5.74 -11.04 11.21
C GLU A 91 -6.51 -12.04 10.32
N ALA A 92 -7.50 -12.72 10.91
CA ALA A 92 -8.37 -13.62 10.16
C ALA A 92 -9.49 -12.82 9.49
N GLY A 93 -9.62 -12.97 8.17
CA GLY A 93 -10.55 -12.17 7.38
C GLY A 93 -10.02 -10.77 7.08
N GLY A 94 -10.54 -10.16 6.02
CA GLY A 94 -10.21 -8.81 5.63
C GLY A 94 -11.48 -8.05 5.28
N GLN A 95 -11.42 -6.72 5.38
CA GLN A 95 -12.46 -5.91 4.77
C GLN A 95 -12.35 -6.12 3.25
N VAL A 96 -13.45 -6.45 2.58
CA VAL A 96 -13.51 -6.38 1.12
C VAL A 96 -13.45 -4.91 0.77
N ILE A 97 -12.43 -4.52 0.01
CA ILE A 97 -12.18 -3.10 -0.30
C ILE A 97 -12.64 -2.80 -1.72
N LEU A 98 -12.52 -3.76 -2.64
CA LEU A 98 -12.88 -3.60 -4.03
C LEU A 98 -13.72 -4.78 -4.51
N ASN A 99 -14.84 -4.48 -5.16
CA ASN A 99 -15.66 -5.44 -5.89
C ASN A 99 -16.01 -4.85 -7.26
N ALA A 100 -15.84 -5.65 -8.31
CA ALA A 100 -16.36 -5.32 -9.64
C ALA A 100 -16.75 -6.58 -10.40
N SER A 101 -17.51 -6.40 -11.49
CA SER A 101 -17.80 -7.47 -12.43
C SER A 101 -17.57 -6.99 -13.87
N THR A 102 -16.95 -7.85 -14.69
CA THR A 102 -16.97 -7.64 -16.14
C THR A 102 -18.27 -8.18 -16.70
N GLN A 103 -18.99 -7.40 -17.49
CA GLN A 103 -20.11 -7.90 -18.28
C GLN A 103 -19.65 -8.43 -19.65
N VAL A 104 -18.42 -8.13 -20.06
CA VAL A 104 -17.85 -8.46 -21.37
C VAL A 104 -16.45 -9.06 -21.19
N ALA A 105 -16.15 -10.10 -21.96
CA ALA A 105 -14.83 -10.73 -21.99
C ALA A 105 -13.76 -9.80 -22.59
N ASN A 106 -12.52 -9.96 -22.14
CA ASN A 106 -11.32 -9.25 -22.62
C ASN A 106 -11.35 -7.73 -22.47
N VAL A 107 -12.21 -7.19 -21.60
CA VAL A 107 -12.21 -5.77 -21.23
C VAL A 107 -11.48 -5.61 -19.89
N PRO A 108 -10.43 -4.78 -19.82
CA PRO A 108 -9.76 -4.50 -18.57
C PRO A 108 -10.70 -3.79 -17.57
N MET A 109 -10.72 -4.27 -16.33
CA MET A 109 -11.28 -3.55 -15.19
C MET A 109 -10.17 -2.84 -14.44
N SER A 110 -10.48 -1.65 -13.93
CA SER A 110 -9.59 -0.91 -13.03
C SER A 110 -10.36 -0.45 -11.80
N LEU A 111 -9.83 -0.72 -10.62
CA LEU A 111 -10.41 -0.41 -9.33
C LEU A 111 -9.32 0.15 -8.43
N THR A 112 -9.66 1.16 -7.63
CA THR A 112 -8.73 1.75 -6.67
C THR A 112 -9.48 2.14 -5.41
N GLY A 113 -8.92 1.81 -4.25
CA GLY A 113 -9.45 2.17 -2.95
C GLY A 113 -8.32 2.52 -2.00
N GLN A 114 -8.46 3.66 -1.32
CA GLN A 114 -7.50 4.10 -0.30
C GLN A 114 -8.12 3.98 1.08
N PHE A 115 -7.32 3.52 2.04
CA PHE A 115 -7.79 3.27 3.40
C PHE A 115 -6.62 3.23 4.38
N LEU A 116 -6.97 3.36 5.64
CA LEU A 116 -6.03 3.27 6.73
C LEU A 116 -6.04 1.84 7.29
N CYS A 117 -4.86 1.24 7.40
CA CYS A 117 -4.69 -0.09 7.99
C CYS A 117 -3.75 -0.02 9.17
N VAL A 118 -4.10 -0.73 10.25
CA VAL A 118 -3.21 -0.91 11.38
C VAL A 118 -1.97 -1.66 10.90
N THR A 119 -0.81 -1.15 11.28
CA THR A 119 0.48 -1.81 11.12
C THR A 119 1.09 -1.96 12.50
N ASP A 120 1.90 -2.98 12.70
CA ASP A 120 2.69 -3.15 13.93
C ASP A 120 4.19 -3.15 13.59
N SER A 121 5.02 -3.60 14.52
CA SER A 121 6.48 -3.69 14.33
C SER A 121 6.87 -4.52 13.12
N THR A 122 6.00 -5.41 12.64
CA THR A 122 6.23 -6.21 11.43
C THR A 122 6.17 -5.36 10.15
N ARG A 123 5.46 -4.22 10.16
CA ARG A 123 5.26 -3.33 9.00
C ARG A 123 4.74 -4.07 7.77
N LYS A 124 3.91 -5.09 8.01
CA LYS A 124 3.28 -5.89 6.97
C LYS A 124 1.78 -5.64 6.94
N VAL A 125 1.24 -5.72 5.74
CA VAL A 125 -0.19 -5.92 5.50
C VAL A 125 -0.38 -7.25 4.78
N GLN A 126 -1.62 -7.68 4.56
CA GLN A 126 -1.90 -8.87 3.76
C GLN A 126 -3.00 -8.60 2.76
N TYR A 127 -2.89 -9.19 1.58
CA TYR A 127 -3.89 -9.07 0.52
C TYR A 127 -4.39 -10.44 0.09
N MET A 128 -5.55 -10.46 -0.54
CA MET A 128 -6.02 -11.60 -1.32
C MET A 128 -6.93 -11.13 -2.45
N ILE A 129 -7.03 -11.96 -3.48
CA ILE A 129 -8.05 -11.85 -4.54
C ILE A 129 -8.90 -13.13 -4.54
N ASP A 130 -10.16 -13.05 -4.96
CA ASP A 130 -11.03 -14.22 -5.04
C ASP A 130 -10.82 -15.04 -6.33
N THR A 131 -10.47 -14.35 -7.42
CA THR A 131 -10.37 -14.93 -8.76
C THR A 131 -9.08 -14.49 -9.43
N VAL A 132 -8.25 -15.44 -9.84
CA VAL A 132 -7.00 -15.16 -10.57
C VAL A 132 -7.33 -14.67 -11.99
N PRO A 133 -6.81 -13.51 -12.44
CA PRO A 133 -6.94 -13.07 -13.82
C PRO A 133 -6.30 -14.08 -14.77
N ASN A 134 -7.07 -14.54 -15.77
CA ASN A 134 -6.60 -15.57 -16.71
C ASN A 134 -6.07 -14.98 -18.04
N VAL A 135 -6.14 -13.65 -18.20
CA VAL A 135 -5.52 -12.94 -19.33
C VAL A 135 -4.38 -12.06 -18.84
N SER A 136 -4.64 -11.13 -17.93
CA SER A 136 -3.62 -10.22 -17.42
C SER A 136 -4.01 -9.53 -16.13
N GLY A 137 -3.00 -9.02 -15.42
CA GLY A 137 -3.18 -8.12 -14.28
C GLY A 137 -3.21 -8.82 -12.91
N GLY A 138 -3.70 -8.10 -11.90
CA GLY A 138 -3.77 -8.57 -10.52
C GLY A 138 -4.03 -7.45 -9.54
N ALA A 139 -3.77 -7.70 -8.26
CA ALA A 139 -3.82 -6.71 -7.19
C ALA A 139 -2.51 -5.93 -7.09
N TYR A 140 -2.62 -4.65 -6.73
CA TYR A 140 -1.51 -3.75 -6.50
C TYR A 140 -1.70 -3.13 -5.12
N VAL A 141 -0.62 -3.00 -4.36
CA VAL A 141 -0.65 -2.35 -3.06
C VAL A 141 0.38 -1.24 -3.06
N ALA A 142 -0.04 -0.03 -2.72
CA ALA A 142 0.84 1.11 -2.54
C ALA A 142 0.73 1.71 -1.14
N VAL A 143 1.84 2.25 -0.66
CA VAL A 143 1.91 3.04 0.57
C VAL A 143 1.87 4.52 0.21
N TRP A 144 0.90 5.25 0.76
CA TRP A 144 0.77 6.70 0.60
C TRP A 144 1.24 7.48 1.82
N GLY A 145 1.37 6.82 2.96
CA GLY A 145 1.77 7.50 4.18
C GLY A 145 1.66 6.62 5.41
N TYR A 146 1.88 7.22 6.57
CA TYR A 146 1.78 6.57 7.86
C TYR A 146 1.52 7.57 8.99
N HIS A 147 1.02 7.06 10.12
CA HIS A 147 0.93 7.83 11.35
C HIS A 147 2.15 7.56 12.23
N ASP A 148 2.99 8.58 12.39
CA ASP A 148 4.14 8.54 13.30
C ASP A 148 3.73 8.85 14.73
N ARG A 149 4.56 8.44 15.69
CA ARG A 149 4.32 8.61 17.12
C ARG A 149 5.28 9.69 17.65
N MET A 150 5.07 10.94 17.25
CA MET A 150 5.71 12.08 17.90
C MET A 150 5.06 12.40 19.23
#